data_AF-A0A1W9R728-F1
#
_entry.id   AF-A0A1W9R728-F1
#
_cell.length_a   1.000
_cell.length_b   1.000
_cell.length_c   1.000
_cell.angle_alpha   90.00
_cell.angle_beta   90.00
_cell.angle_gamma   90.00
#
_symmetry.space_group_name_H-M   'P 1'
#
loop_
_entity.id
_entity.type
_entity.pdbx_description
1 polymer ?
#
loop_
_entity_poly.entity_id
_entity_poly.type
_entity_poly.pdbx_seq_one_letter_code
_entity_poly.pdbx_strand_id
1 'polypeptide(L)'
;MVRNEQEYQERILKLKEREKELKCLYKVEGIINKNLPIDEFFMEIVKSLWGGWQYPIITRVKITFEDRIYKEPDWVETEWVQKADIIIDENILGKIEVFYTKFKRLVVDSQFLPEEQKLLNTIATRISSYIFKLRLTKTLEILEAEKSQIEEKDRNSFSILTSKSDTHWKWRYDMTYKIAEKLNLEKFGVNALYLIGSTKNATAGPASDIDLLVHFNGDTNQKVNFQAWIEGWSLCLSEMNFLKTGYKTNGIIDLHLITDEDIKNKTSFASMIGAVTDAAKLIKSNDN
;
A
#
# COMPACT_ATOMS: atom_id res chain seq x y z
N MET A 1 -0.80 31.44 -34.97
CA MET A 1 -1.02 32.19 -33.71
C MET A 1 -1.92 31.44 -32.72
N VAL A 2 -3.05 30.85 -33.14
CA VAL A 2 -4.02 30.16 -32.25
C VAL A 2 -3.44 29.00 -31.41
N ARG A 3 -2.47 28.24 -31.92
CA ARG A 3 -1.86 27.08 -31.22
C ARG A 3 -1.09 27.47 -29.95
N ASN A 4 -0.51 28.68 -29.92
CA ASN A 4 0.25 29.18 -28.76
C ASN A 4 -0.68 29.63 -27.62
N GLU A 5 -1.91 30.05 -27.96
CA GLU A 5 -2.89 30.53 -27.00
C GLU A 5 -3.60 29.37 -26.29
N GLN A 6 -3.94 28.30 -27.01
CA GLN A 6 -4.44 27.06 -26.39
C GLN A 6 -3.43 26.43 -25.43
N GLU A 7 -2.17 26.31 -25.85
CA GLU A 7 -1.10 25.76 -25.01
C GLU A 7 -0.85 26.63 -23.76
N TYR A 8 -0.94 27.95 -23.90
CA TYR A 8 -0.84 28.88 -22.77
C TYR A 8 -2.00 28.71 -21.77
N GLN A 9 -3.24 28.57 -22.26
CA GLN A 9 -4.41 28.34 -21.40
C GLN A 9 -4.32 26.99 -20.67
N GLU A 10 -3.85 25.94 -21.32
CA GLU A 10 -3.61 24.65 -20.67
C GLU A 10 -2.56 24.73 -19.56
N ARG A 11 -1.47 25.47 -19.79
CA ARG A 11 -0.44 25.71 -18.77
C ARG A 11 -0.99 26.49 -17.57
N ILE A 12 -1.78 27.54 -17.81
CA ILE A 12 -2.44 28.28 -16.73
C ILE A 12 -3.38 27.38 -15.93
N LEU A 13 -4.16 26.53 -16.61
CA LEU A 13 -5.08 25.61 -15.95
C LEU A 13 -4.32 24.64 -15.05
N LYS A 14 -3.24 24.02 -15.55
CA LYS A 14 -2.38 23.12 -14.75
C LYS A 14 -1.78 23.82 -13.53
N LEU A 15 -1.34 25.08 -13.67
CA LEU A 15 -0.82 25.86 -12.54
C LEU A 15 -1.89 26.13 -11.48
N LYS A 16 -3.11 26.47 -11.89
CA LYS A 16 -4.24 26.67 -10.96
C LYS A 16 -4.62 25.38 -10.22
N GLU A 17 -4.60 24.23 -10.89
CA GLU A 17 -4.84 22.94 -10.23
C GLU A 17 -3.73 22.64 -9.19
N ARG A 18 -2.45 22.85 -9.54
CA ARG A 18 -1.34 22.71 -8.58
C ARG A 18 -1.43 23.65 -7.39
N GLU A 19 -1.86 24.89 -7.59
CA GLU A 19 -2.09 25.84 -6.51
C GLU A 19 -3.16 25.34 -5.53
N LYS A 20 -4.26 24.75 -6.04
CA LYS A 20 -5.30 24.15 -5.20
C LYS A 20 -4.78 22.95 -4.41
N GLU A 21 -4.03 22.04 -5.05
CA GLU A 21 -3.41 20.90 -4.39
C GLU A 21 -2.51 21.34 -3.24
N LEU A 22 -1.63 22.33 -3.48
CA LEU A 22 -0.72 22.86 -2.47
C LEU A 22 -1.48 23.52 -1.31
N LYS A 23 -2.48 24.36 -1.61
CA LYS A 23 -3.33 24.97 -0.56
C LYS A 23 -4.04 23.91 0.27
N CYS A 24 -4.51 22.82 -0.35
CA CYS A 24 -5.11 21.71 0.36
C CYS A 24 -4.11 21.04 1.30
N LEU A 25 -2.90 20.72 0.83
CA LEU A 25 -1.84 20.14 1.65
C LEU A 25 -1.44 21.05 2.82
N TYR A 26 -1.29 22.36 2.60
CA TYR A 26 -0.98 23.30 3.68
C TYR A 26 -2.08 23.38 4.74
N LYS A 27 -3.35 23.28 4.34
CA LYS A 27 -4.47 23.20 5.30
C LYS A 27 -4.40 21.94 6.14
N VAL A 28 -4.14 20.79 5.52
CA VAL A 28 -3.99 19.50 6.22
C VAL A 28 -2.83 19.57 7.22
N GLU A 29 -1.68 20.13 6.83
CA GLU A 29 -0.56 20.36 7.75
C GLU A 29 -0.93 21.29 8.90
N GLY A 30 -1.67 22.37 8.61
CA GLY A 30 -2.18 23.28 9.62
C GLY A 30 -3.05 22.56 10.66
N ILE A 31 -3.90 21.64 10.22
CA ILE A 31 -4.76 20.83 11.10
C ILE A 31 -3.93 19.85 11.93
N ILE A 32 -2.98 19.15 11.31
CA ILE A 32 -2.04 18.22 11.98
C ILE A 32 -1.29 18.93 13.12
N ASN A 33 -0.84 20.17 12.89
CA ASN A 33 -0.07 20.93 13.87
C ASN A 33 -0.89 21.45 15.06
N LYS A 34 -2.23 21.47 14.99
CA LYS A 34 -3.08 21.89 16.11
C LYS A 34 -3.14 20.87 17.25
N ASN A 35 -2.75 19.62 16.98
CA ASN A 35 -2.81 18.52 17.94
C ASN A 35 -4.19 18.31 18.59
N LEU A 36 -5.23 18.31 17.76
CA LEU A 36 -6.62 18.18 18.20
C LEU A 36 -6.96 16.77 18.69
N PRO A 37 -8.02 16.60 19.50
CA PRO A 37 -8.63 15.29 19.74
C PRO A 37 -8.99 14.60 18.42
N ILE A 38 -8.88 13.26 18.38
CA ILE A 38 -8.98 12.49 17.13
C ILE A 38 -10.28 12.74 16.35
N ASP A 39 -11.41 12.86 17.06
CA ASP A 39 -12.71 13.09 16.44
C ASP A 39 -12.81 14.49 15.82
N GLU A 40 -12.30 15.50 16.52
CA GLU A 40 -12.22 16.88 16.02
C GLU A 40 -11.26 17.00 14.84
N PHE A 41 -10.11 16.34 14.93
CA PHE A 41 -9.12 16.25 13.87
C PHE A 41 -9.75 15.72 12.57
N PHE A 42 -10.40 14.56 12.62
CA PHE A 42 -11.01 13.98 11.42
C PHE A 42 -12.14 14.85 10.87
N MET A 43 -12.96 15.47 11.72
CA MET A 43 -13.99 16.40 11.27
C MET A 43 -13.40 17.66 10.61
N GLU A 44 -12.29 18.20 11.12
CA GLU A 44 -11.59 19.32 10.46
C GLU A 44 -11.01 18.92 9.10
N ILE A 45 -10.45 17.71 8.98
CA ILE A 45 -9.98 17.18 7.70
C ILE A 45 -11.15 17.07 6.70
N VAL A 46 -12.25 16.44 7.08
CA VAL A 46 -13.46 16.29 6.24
C VAL A 46 -13.93 17.65 5.70
N LYS A 47 -13.97 18.68 6.56
CA LYS A 47 -14.38 20.04 6.20
C LYS A 47 -13.38 20.82 5.34
N SER A 48 -12.19 20.26 5.09
CA SER A 48 -11.09 20.98 4.42
C SER A 48 -10.70 20.38 3.06
N LEU A 49 -10.83 19.05 2.91
CA LEU A 49 -10.30 18.33 1.74
C LEU A 49 -10.99 18.68 0.42
N TRP A 50 -12.28 19.00 0.43
CA TRP A 50 -13.06 19.27 -0.79
C TRP A 50 -12.45 20.37 -1.69
N GLY A 51 -11.72 21.33 -1.11
CA GLY A 51 -11.06 22.41 -1.84
C GLY A 51 -9.88 22.01 -2.72
N GLY A 52 -9.33 20.79 -2.54
CA GLY A 52 -8.21 20.27 -3.32
C GLY A 52 -8.60 19.67 -4.68
N TRP A 53 -9.89 19.48 -4.94
CA TRP A 53 -10.40 18.81 -6.14
C TRP A 53 -10.76 19.80 -7.26
N GLN A 54 -10.97 19.28 -8.47
CA GLN A 54 -11.35 20.01 -9.67
C GLN A 54 -12.73 20.64 -9.50
N TYR A 55 -13.66 19.95 -8.83
CA TYR A 55 -15.03 20.43 -8.60
C TYR A 55 -15.42 20.56 -7.12
N PRO A 56 -14.82 21.49 -6.36
CA PRO A 56 -14.97 21.57 -4.90
C PRO A 56 -16.42 21.63 -4.40
N ILE A 57 -17.32 22.28 -5.14
CA ILE A 57 -18.73 22.48 -4.77
C ILE A 57 -19.49 21.15 -4.62
N ILE A 58 -19.19 20.17 -5.47
CA ILE A 58 -19.86 18.87 -5.51
C ILE A 58 -19.04 17.77 -4.82
N THR A 59 -17.84 18.09 -4.33
CA THR A 59 -16.99 17.17 -3.59
C THR A 59 -17.55 16.94 -2.19
N ARG A 60 -17.63 15.68 -1.77
CA ARG A 60 -17.96 15.29 -0.40
C ARG A 60 -16.92 14.30 0.11
N VAL A 61 -16.65 14.36 1.40
CA VAL A 61 -15.60 13.55 2.03
C VAL A 61 -16.20 12.75 3.17
N LYS A 62 -15.81 11.48 3.23
CA LYS A 62 -16.11 10.57 4.32
C LYS A 62 -14.81 9.94 4.78
N ILE A 63 -14.55 9.96 6.08
CA ILE A 63 -13.46 9.21 6.68
C ILE A 63 -14.06 8.12 7.54
N THR A 64 -13.57 6.90 7.38
CA THR A 64 -13.87 5.80 8.31
C THR A 64 -12.59 5.49 9.07
N PHE A 65 -12.63 5.42 10.39
CA PHE A 65 -11.47 5.11 11.23
C PHE A 65 -11.90 4.40 12.50
N GLU A 66 -11.36 3.21 12.78
CA GLU A 66 -11.69 2.37 13.96
C GLU A 66 -13.20 2.29 14.23
N ASP A 67 -13.96 1.86 13.21
CA ASP A 67 -15.42 1.72 13.22
C ASP A 67 -16.22 3.02 13.39
N ARG A 68 -15.56 4.18 13.43
CA ARG A 68 -16.21 5.49 13.44
C ARG A 68 -16.26 6.09 12.04
N ILE A 69 -17.34 6.81 11.75
CA ILE A 69 -17.56 7.48 10.47
C ILE A 69 -17.62 8.99 10.71
N TYR A 70 -16.79 9.71 9.98
CA TYR A 70 -16.74 11.17 9.95
C TYR A 70 -17.18 11.66 8.58
N LYS A 71 -18.28 12.39 8.52
CA LYS A 71 -18.79 13.01 7.29
C LYS A 71 -19.65 14.22 7.61
N GLU A 72 -19.76 15.13 6.64
CA GLU A 72 -20.80 16.17 6.71
C GLU A 72 -22.20 15.52 6.59
N PRO A 73 -23.22 16.10 7.24
CA PRO A 73 -24.60 15.63 7.09
C PRO A 73 -25.16 15.93 5.70
N ASP A 74 -26.31 15.35 5.38
CA ASP A 74 -27.17 15.75 4.24
C ASP A 74 -26.60 15.53 2.83
N TRP A 75 -25.92 14.41 2.60
CA TRP A 75 -25.59 13.93 1.25
C TRP A 75 -25.57 12.40 1.18
N VAL A 76 -25.74 11.88 -0.03
CA VAL A 76 -25.79 10.44 -0.33
C VAL A 76 -24.52 10.03 -1.07
N GLU A 77 -23.98 8.87 -0.70
CA GLU A 77 -22.82 8.27 -1.36
C GLU A 77 -23.16 7.93 -2.81
N THR A 78 -22.25 8.28 -3.72
CA THR A 78 -22.37 8.00 -5.15
C THR A 78 -21.39 6.92 -5.56
N GLU A 79 -21.58 6.36 -6.75
CA GLU A 79 -20.61 5.43 -7.37
C GLU A 79 -19.28 6.13 -7.75
N TRP A 80 -19.28 7.46 -7.85
CA TRP A 80 -18.12 8.25 -8.24
C TRP A 80 -17.26 8.58 -7.03
N VAL A 81 -16.36 7.66 -6.69
CA VAL A 81 -15.55 7.73 -5.47
C VAL A 81 -14.07 7.46 -5.73
N GLN A 82 -13.20 8.26 -5.12
CA GLN A 82 -11.79 7.95 -4.89
C GLN A 82 -11.59 7.51 -3.45
N LYS A 83 -10.63 6.60 -3.24
CA LYS A 83 -10.34 6.03 -1.93
C LYS A 83 -8.85 6.01 -1.68
N ALA A 84 -8.46 6.18 -0.43
CA ALA A 84 -7.12 5.91 0.06
C ALA A 84 -7.18 5.37 1.49
N ASP A 85 -6.38 4.36 1.79
CA ASP A 85 -6.39 3.71 3.09
C ASP A 85 -5.56 4.48 4.12
N ILE A 86 -6.05 4.52 5.36
CA ILE A 86 -5.31 5.00 6.52
C ILE A 86 -4.63 3.79 7.13
N ILE A 87 -3.36 3.63 6.79
CA ILE A 87 -2.51 2.54 7.24
C ILE A 87 -1.70 3.01 8.43
N ILE A 88 -1.84 2.37 9.58
CA ILE A 88 -1.07 2.67 10.78
C ILE A 88 -0.48 1.35 11.23
N ASP A 89 0.83 1.31 11.44
CA ASP A 89 1.46 0.12 11.98
C ASP A 89 1.15 -1.09 11.07
N GLU A 90 1.32 -0.87 9.76
CA GLU A 90 0.96 -1.77 8.65
C GLU A 90 -0.49 -2.30 8.60
N ASN A 91 -1.37 -1.86 9.50
CA ASN A 91 -2.77 -2.26 9.54
C ASN A 91 -3.65 -1.17 8.92
N ILE A 92 -4.63 -1.56 8.10
CA ILE A 92 -5.66 -0.63 7.63
C ILE A 92 -6.61 -0.40 8.79
N LEU A 93 -6.50 0.76 9.43
CA LEU A 93 -7.38 1.15 10.53
C LEU A 93 -8.50 2.08 10.05
N GLY A 94 -8.45 2.50 8.80
CA GLY A 94 -9.44 3.37 8.22
C GLY A 94 -9.21 3.63 6.74
N LYS A 95 -10.01 4.53 6.19
CA LYS A 95 -9.92 5.00 4.81
C LYS A 95 -10.53 6.38 4.66
N ILE A 96 -10.02 7.13 3.70
CA ILE A 96 -10.56 8.41 3.24
C ILE A 96 -11.24 8.15 1.90
N GLU A 97 -12.51 8.52 1.81
CA GLU A 97 -13.33 8.37 0.61
C GLU A 97 -13.80 9.76 0.17
N VAL A 98 -13.52 10.10 -1.09
CA VAL A 98 -13.90 11.39 -1.70
C VAL A 98 -14.85 11.13 -2.85
N PHE A 99 -16.02 11.76 -2.78
CA PHE A 99 -17.13 11.56 -3.70
C PHE A 99 -17.40 12.81 -4.51
N TYR A 100 -17.77 12.65 -5.77
CA TYR A 100 -18.53 13.67 -6.49
C TYR A 100 -20.02 13.36 -6.39
N THR A 101 -20.83 14.34 -5.99
CA THR A 101 -22.29 14.18 -5.83
C THR A 101 -23.07 14.33 -7.15
N LYS A 102 -22.41 14.75 -8.23
CA LYS A 102 -23.01 14.96 -9.55
C LYS A 102 -22.04 14.50 -10.63
N PHE A 103 -22.56 13.91 -11.69
CA PHE A 103 -21.79 13.66 -12.88
C PHE A 103 -21.41 14.98 -13.57
N LYS A 104 -20.17 15.09 -14.02
CA LYS A 104 -19.66 16.22 -14.78
C LYS A 104 -19.10 15.77 -16.13
N ARG A 105 -18.03 14.98 -16.11
CA ARG A 105 -17.36 14.45 -17.30
C ARG A 105 -16.45 13.31 -16.91
N LEU A 106 -16.17 12.44 -17.87
CA LEU A 106 -15.13 11.43 -17.73
C LEU A 106 -13.77 11.97 -18.18
N VAL A 107 -12.74 11.56 -17.46
CA VAL A 107 -11.32 11.69 -17.78
C VAL A 107 -10.79 10.26 -17.85
N VAL A 108 -10.55 9.77 -19.07
CA VAL A 108 -10.27 8.35 -19.35
C VAL A 108 -11.47 7.49 -18.90
N ASP A 109 -11.40 6.88 -17.70
CA ASP A 109 -12.43 5.99 -17.13
C ASP A 109 -13.01 6.50 -15.79
N SER A 110 -12.56 7.67 -15.31
CA SER A 110 -12.96 8.24 -14.01
C SER A 110 -13.34 9.71 -14.13
N GLN A 111 -14.19 10.22 -13.23
CA GLN A 111 -14.45 11.67 -13.17
C GLN A 111 -13.31 12.46 -12.51
N PHE A 112 -12.37 11.76 -11.90
CA PHE A 112 -11.27 12.33 -11.15
C PHE A 112 -9.97 12.33 -11.97
N LEU A 113 -9.14 13.33 -11.71
CA LEU A 113 -7.81 13.45 -12.30
C LEU A 113 -6.82 12.49 -11.59
N PRO A 114 -5.83 11.94 -12.30
CA PRO A 114 -4.74 11.17 -11.67
C PRO A 114 -4.03 11.94 -10.56
N GLU A 115 -3.87 13.26 -10.72
CA GLU A 115 -3.27 14.15 -9.73
C GLU A 115 -4.10 14.25 -8.45
N GLU A 116 -5.43 14.16 -8.53
CA GLU A 116 -6.32 14.14 -7.36
C GLU A 116 -6.16 12.86 -6.56
N GLN A 117 -6.00 11.71 -7.22
CA GLN A 117 -5.69 10.46 -6.52
C GLN A 117 -4.33 10.55 -5.83
N LYS A 118 -3.33 11.15 -6.48
CA LYS A 118 -2.00 11.35 -5.89
C LYS A 118 -2.07 12.29 -4.68
N LEU A 119 -2.87 13.35 -4.74
CA LEU A 119 -3.15 14.24 -3.62
C LEU A 119 -3.79 13.45 -2.46
N LEU A 120 -4.85 12.68 -2.73
CA LEU A 120 -5.54 11.88 -1.72
C LEU A 120 -4.61 10.88 -1.04
N ASN A 121 -3.80 10.16 -1.81
CA ASN A 121 -2.80 9.22 -1.28
C ASN A 121 -1.80 9.94 -0.37
N THR A 122 -1.31 11.11 -0.79
CA THR A 122 -0.36 11.92 0.00
C THR A 122 -0.98 12.38 1.33
N ILE A 123 -2.25 12.77 1.31
CA ILE A 123 -3.00 13.17 2.51
C ILE A 123 -3.19 11.98 3.45
N ALA A 124 -3.58 10.82 2.91
CA ALA A 124 -3.71 9.59 3.68
C ALA A 124 -2.39 9.22 4.36
N THR A 125 -1.26 9.29 3.64
CA THR A 125 0.08 9.05 4.22
C THR A 125 0.39 10.02 5.36
N ARG A 126 0.12 11.33 5.21
CA ARG A 126 0.37 12.33 6.25
C ARG A 126 -0.48 12.09 7.50
N ILE A 127 -1.76 11.77 7.30
CA ILE A 127 -2.68 11.42 8.39
C ILE A 127 -2.21 10.14 9.10
N SER A 128 -1.86 9.10 8.35
CA SER A 128 -1.26 7.86 8.88
C SER A 128 -0.04 8.12 9.75
N SER A 129 0.94 8.88 9.25
CA SER A 129 2.15 9.22 10.00
C SER A 129 1.85 10.03 11.26
N TYR A 130 0.90 10.96 11.18
CA TYR A 130 0.47 11.75 12.35
C TYR A 130 -0.16 10.88 13.42
N ILE A 131 -1.12 10.01 13.07
CA ILE A 131 -1.78 9.13 14.05
C ILE A 131 -0.80 8.11 14.61
N PHE A 132 0.11 7.58 13.80
CA PHE A 132 1.19 6.72 14.29
C PHE A 132 2.03 7.44 15.35
N LYS A 133 2.44 8.69 15.09
CA LYS A 133 3.16 9.52 16.07
C LYS A 133 2.35 9.69 17.37
N LEU A 134 1.05 10.00 17.28
CA LEU A 134 0.18 10.13 18.46
C LEU A 134 0.15 8.83 19.29
N ARG A 135 -0.02 7.68 18.64
CA ARG A 135 -0.04 6.38 19.31
C ARG A 135 1.30 6.02 19.93
N LEU A 136 2.41 6.34 19.25
CA LEU A 136 3.75 6.13 19.77
C LEU A 136 3.98 6.95 21.03
N THR A 137 3.69 8.27 20.99
CA THR A 137 3.83 9.15 22.16
C THR A 137 3.00 8.64 23.34
N LYS A 138 1.74 8.29 23.11
CA LYS A 138 0.87 7.73 24.16
C LYS A 138 1.39 6.40 24.72
N THR A 139 1.93 5.54 23.86
CA THR A 139 2.52 4.26 24.27
C THR A 139 3.74 4.49 25.16
N LEU A 140 4.61 5.43 24.79
CA LEU A 140 5.78 5.80 25.59
C LEU A 140 5.36 6.40 26.95
N GLU A 141 4.40 7.31 26.97
CA GLU A 141 3.85 7.90 28.21
C GLU A 141 3.31 6.83 29.17
N ILE A 142 2.57 5.85 28.64
CA ILE A 142 2.03 4.73 29.43
C ILE A 142 3.18 3.86 29.97
N LEU A 143 4.17 3.51 29.14
CA LEU A 143 5.31 2.69 29.58
C LEU A 143 6.20 3.41 30.62
N GLU A 144 6.34 4.72 30.52
CA GLU A 144 7.03 5.56 31.50
C GLU A 144 6.23 5.67 32.81
N ALA A 145 4.90 5.74 32.72
CA ALA A 145 4.01 5.74 33.88
C ALA A 145 3.93 4.36 34.58
N GLU A 146 3.93 3.26 33.82
CA GLU A 146 3.93 1.87 34.32
C GLU A 146 5.24 1.49 35.02
N LYS A 147 6.37 2.16 34.69
CA LYS A 147 7.60 2.07 35.50
C LYS A 147 7.48 2.70 36.89
N SER A 148 6.46 3.52 37.12
CA SER A 148 6.31 4.29 38.36
C SER A 148 5.19 3.79 39.29
N GLN A 149 4.19 3.04 38.82
CA GLN A 149 3.13 2.48 39.67
C GLN A 149 2.58 1.16 39.09
N ILE A 150 2.60 0.09 39.89
CA ILE A 150 1.86 -1.16 39.66
C ILE A 150 0.45 -0.97 40.27
N GLU A 151 -0.58 -1.47 39.56
CA GLU A 151 -2.02 -1.57 39.91
C GLU A 151 -2.82 -0.25 39.70
N GLU A 152 -4.02 -0.18 39.09
CA GLU A 152 -5.02 -1.14 38.59
C GLU A 152 -5.97 -0.40 37.61
N LYS A 153 -6.62 -1.14 36.68
CA LYS A 153 -7.91 -0.89 35.94
C LYS A 153 -8.41 0.56 35.77
N ASP A 154 -8.81 1.04 34.58
CA ASP A 154 -9.88 0.50 33.75
C ASP A 154 -9.92 1.18 32.36
N ARG A 155 -10.59 0.50 31.42
CA ARG A 155 -10.94 0.82 30.03
C ARG A 155 -10.96 2.30 29.59
N ASN A 156 -10.11 2.63 28.62
CA ASN A 156 -10.56 3.34 27.42
C ASN A 156 -9.67 2.97 26.22
N SER A 157 -10.21 2.12 25.35
CA SER A 157 -9.57 1.57 24.16
C SER A 157 -9.37 2.65 23.09
N PHE A 158 -8.36 3.49 23.27
CA PHE A 158 -7.72 4.18 22.15
C PHE A 158 -6.37 3.47 21.96
N SER A 159 -6.34 2.53 21.02
CA SER A 159 -5.39 1.42 21.01
C SER A 159 -3.94 1.91 20.93
N ILE A 160 -3.17 1.49 21.93
CA ILE A 160 -1.70 1.43 21.95
C ILE A 160 -1.21 0.79 20.64
N LEU A 161 -0.01 1.18 20.15
CA LEU A 161 0.60 0.50 19.00
C LEU A 161 0.67 -1.00 19.30
N THR A 162 0.05 -1.82 18.47
CA THR A 162 0.03 -3.26 18.70
C THR A 162 1.41 -3.80 18.38
N SER A 163 2.01 -4.61 19.25
CA SER A 163 3.29 -5.29 19.00
C SER A 163 3.27 -6.30 17.82
N LYS A 164 2.19 -6.34 17.04
CA LYS A 164 1.91 -7.28 15.94
C LYS A 164 2.03 -6.67 14.54
N SER A 165 2.24 -5.38 14.43
CA SER A 165 2.17 -4.63 13.17
C SER A 165 3.25 -4.88 12.15
N ASP A 166 4.49 -5.16 12.56
CA ASP A 166 5.61 -5.21 11.60
C ASP A 166 5.82 -6.60 10.99
N THR A 167 4.88 -7.10 10.17
CA THR A 167 5.06 -8.46 9.63
C THR A 167 4.61 -8.72 8.19
N HIS A 168 4.22 -7.75 7.35
CA HIS A 168 3.81 -8.09 5.97
C HIS A 168 4.92 -8.68 5.14
N TRP A 169 6.09 -8.06 5.14
CA TRP A 169 7.27 -8.61 4.51
C TRP A 169 7.72 -9.91 5.21
N LYS A 170 7.60 -9.98 6.54
CA LYS A 170 8.10 -11.11 7.33
C LYS A 170 7.29 -12.39 7.11
N TRP A 171 5.96 -12.32 7.11
CA TRP A 171 5.17 -13.52 6.81
C TRP A 171 5.34 -13.95 5.34
N ARG A 172 5.44 -13.00 4.40
CA ARG A 172 5.73 -13.30 2.98
C ARG A 172 7.10 -13.96 2.80
N TYR A 173 8.08 -13.45 3.53
CA TYR A 173 9.42 -13.99 3.61
C TYR A 173 9.39 -15.41 4.19
N ASP A 174 8.71 -15.64 5.31
CA ASP A 174 8.55 -16.97 5.93
C ASP A 174 7.85 -17.95 4.98
N MET A 175 6.81 -17.49 4.27
CA MET A 175 6.10 -18.31 3.28
C MET A 175 6.99 -18.68 2.09
N THR A 176 7.93 -17.81 1.69
CA THR A 176 8.92 -18.15 0.66
C THR A 176 9.78 -19.34 1.09
N TYR A 177 10.23 -19.38 2.35
CA TYR A 177 10.96 -20.53 2.88
C TYR A 177 10.08 -21.78 3.00
N LYS A 178 8.79 -21.63 3.32
CA LYS A 178 7.85 -22.78 3.34
C LYS A 178 7.62 -23.36 1.96
N ILE A 179 7.49 -22.52 0.93
CA ILE A 179 7.44 -22.95 -0.47
C ILE A 179 8.72 -23.70 -0.82
N ALA A 180 9.89 -23.13 -0.51
CA ALA A 180 11.18 -23.76 -0.78
C ALA A 180 11.35 -25.12 -0.09
N GLU A 181 10.90 -25.24 1.17
CA GLU A 181 10.90 -26.50 1.93
C GLU A 181 10.09 -27.60 1.20
N LYS A 182 8.93 -27.24 0.63
CA LYS A 182 8.04 -28.17 -0.09
C LYS A 182 8.38 -28.33 -1.58
N LEU A 183 9.24 -27.48 -2.13
CA LEU A 183 9.65 -27.54 -3.53
C LEU A 183 10.59 -28.73 -3.76
N ASN A 184 10.18 -29.65 -4.63
CA ASN A 184 11.05 -30.71 -5.14
C ASN A 184 11.72 -30.23 -6.44
N LEU A 185 13.01 -29.88 -6.33
CA LEU A 185 13.79 -29.27 -7.41
C LEU A 185 13.86 -30.17 -8.66
N GLU A 186 14.24 -31.44 -8.49
CA GLU A 186 14.35 -32.41 -9.58
C GLU A 186 13.01 -32.65 -10.28
N LYS A 187 11.93 -32.87 -9.51
CA LYS A 187 10.59 -33.11 -10.06
C LYS A 187 10.14 -31.97 -10.96
N PHE A 188 10.42 -30.74 -10.56
CA PHE A 188 9.96 -29.54 -11.25
C PHE A 188 10.99 -28.95 -12.22
N GLY A 189 12.16 -29.55 -12.39
CA GLY A 189 13.20 -29.03 -13.30
C GLY A 189 13.74 -27.65 -12.88
N VAL A 190 13.73 -27.39 -11.57
CA VAL A 190 14.21 -26.14 -10.98
C VAL A 190 15.63 -26.35 -10.46
N ASN A 191 16.56 -25.50 -10.88
CA ASN A 191 17.95 -25.53 -10.42
C ASN A 191 18.17 -24.67 -9.18
N ALA A 192 17.53 -23.50 -9.14
CA ALA A 192 17.60 -22.61 -7.99
C ALA A 192 16.36 -21.70 -7.89
N LEU A 193 16.01 -21.36 -6.65
CA LEU A 193 14.94 -20.46 -6.27
C LEU A 193 15.53 -19.26 -5.51
N TYR A 194 15.16 -18.07 -5.93
CA TYR A 194 15.56 -16.80 -5.35
C TYR A 194 14.35 -15.94 -5.00
N LEU A 195 14.52 -15.09 -3.99
CA LEU A 195 13.58 -14.05 -3.59
C LEU A 195 14.13 -12.68 -4.01
N ILE A 196 13.29 -11.84 -4.61
CA ILE A 196 13.64 -10.47 -4.99
C ILE A 196 12.59 -9.47 -4.46
N GLY A 197 12.76 -8.19 -4.81
CA GLY A 197 11.75 -7.17 -4.59
C GLY A 197 11.50 -6.78 -3.13
N SER A 198 10.29 -6.27 -2.88
CA SER A 198 9.89 -5.62 -1.62
C SER A 198 9.93 -6.56 -0.41
N THR A 199 9.64 -7.84 -0.62
CA THR A 199 9.67 -8.87 0.42
C THR A 199 11.11 -9.14 0.88
N LYS A 200 12.07 -9.23 -0.05
CA LYS A 200 13.50 -9.33 0.29
C LYS A 200 14.01 -8.10 1.04
N ASN A 201 13.56 -6.92 0.61
CA ASN A 201 14.05 -5.63 1.10
C ASN A 201 13.35 -5.14 2.39
N ALA A 202 12.49 -5.96 3.00
CA ALA A 202 11.73 -5.63 4.20
C ALA A 202 10.85 -4.37 4.07
N THR A 203 10.32 -4.13 2.87
CA THR A 203 9.46 -2.98 2.56
C THR A 203 8.10 -3.39 1.99
N ALA A 204 7.78 -4.69 1.97
CA ALA A 204 6.50 -5.18 1.47
C ALA A 204 5.34 -4.76 2.37
N GLY A 205 4.35 -4.10 1.78
CA GLY A 205 3.11 -3.70 2.44
C GLY A 205 1.94 -4.65 2.15
N PRO A 206 0.72 -4.27 2.58
CA PRO A 206 -0.49 -5.07 2.42
C PRO A 206 -0.83 -5.49 0.98
N ALA A 207 -0.55 -4.61 0.02
CA ALA A 207 -0.81 -4.80 -1.40
C ALA A 207 0.40 -5.34 -2.19
N SER A 208 1.50 -5.67 -1.50
CA SER A 208 2.73 -6.15 -2.16
C SER A 208 2.65 -7.62 -2.53
N ASP A 209 3.27 -7.93 -3.67
CA ASP A 209 3.48 -9.29 -4.16
C ASP A 209 4.76 -9.92 -3.57
N ILE A 210 4.92 -11.22 -3.83
CA ILE A 210 6.11 -12.02 -3.54
C ILE A 210 6.80 -12.30 -4.88
N ASP A 211 7.89 -11.59 -5.14
CA ASP A 211 8.65 -11.75 -6.37
C ASP A 211 9.62 -12.93 -6.26
N LEU A 212 9.34 -14.01 -6.99
CA LEU A 212 10.19 -15.20 -7.07
C LEU A 212 10.94 -15.23 -8.41
N LEU A 213 12.25 -15.39 -8.32
CA LEU A 213 13.11 -15.62 -9.48
C LEU A 213 13.59 -17.07 -9.47
N VAL A 214 13.40 -17.79 -10.57
CA VAL A 214 13.67 -19.22 -10.65
C VAL A 214 14.59 -19.51 -11.83
N HIS A 215 15.73 -20.12 -11.52
CA HIS A 215 16.59 -20.73 -12.52
C HIS A 215 16.00 -22.08 -12.92
N PHE A 216 15.52 -22.16 -14.16
CA PHE A 216 14.76 -23.27 -14.69
C PHE A 216 15.48 -23.90 -15.89
N ASN A 217 15.73 -25.22 -15.80
CA ASN A 217 16.37 -26.02 -16.86
C ASN A 217 15.59 -27.31 -17.16
N GLY A 218 14.31 -27.38 -16.76
CA GLY A 218 13.44 -28.52 -17.00
C GLY A 218 12.84 -28.59 -18.39
N ASP A 219 12.11 -29.68 -18.65
CA ASP A 219 11.33 -29.84 -19.88
C ASP A 219 9.99 -29.08 -19.85
N THR A 220 9.26 -29.11 -20.97
CA THR A 220 7.97 -28.41 -21.10
C THR A 220 6.92 -28.92 -20.11
N ASN A 221 6.88 -30.22 -19.81
CA ASN A 221 5.93 -30.79 -18.86
C ASN A 221 6.27 -30.36 -17.43
N GLN A 222 7.55 -30.36 -17.08
CA GLN A 222 8.03 -29.86 -15.79
C GLN A 222 7.69 -28.39 -15.61
N LYS A 223 7.84 -27.57 -16.66
CA LYS A 223 7.47 -26.15 -16.64
C LYS A 223 5.99 -25.95 -16.33
N VAL A 224 5.11 -26.63 -17.07
CA VAL A 224 3.65 -26.53 -16.87
C VAL A 224 3.26 -26.98 -15.46
N ASN A 225 3.82 -28.10 -14.98
CA ASN A 225 3.56 -28.62 -13.65
C ASN A 225 4.06 -27.66 -12.55
N PHE A 226 5.23 -27.05 -12.73
CA PHE A 226 5.79 -26.09 -11.79
C PHE A 226 4.95 -24.82 -11.72
N GLN A 227 4.56 -24.28 -12.86
CA GLN A 227 3.71 -23.07 -12.93
C GLN A 227 2.36 -23.31 -12.24
N ALA A 228 1.70 -24.44 -12.50
CA ALA A 228 0.44 -24.80 -11.84
C ALA A 228 0.62 -24.98 -10.31
N TRP A 229 1.75 -25.53 -9.87
CA TRP A 229 2.06 -25.69 -8.45
C TRP A 229 2.28 -24.34 -7.75
N ILE A 230 3.01 -23.42 -8.38
CA ILE A 230 3.19 -22.05 -7.87
C ILE A 230 1.88 -21.26 -7.89
N GLU A 231 1.06 -21.41 -8.93
CA GLU A 231 -0.26 -20.77 -9.02
C GLU A 231 -1.14 -21.19 -7.83
N GLY A 232 -1.16 -22.47 -7.47
CA GLY A 232 -1.87 -22.96 -6.29
C GLY A 232 -1.40 -22.29 -4.99
N TRP A 233 -0.09 -22.12 -4.80
CA TRP A 233 0.44 -21.34 -3.67
C TRP A 233 0.01 -19.87 -3.73
N SER A 234 0.09 -19.25 -4.91
CA SER A 234 -0.25 -17.85 -5.14
C SER A 234 -1.70 -17.55 -4.75
N LEU A 235 -2.64 -18.41 -5.14
CA LEU A 235 -4.06 -18.27 -4.82
C LEU A 235 -4.33 -18.46 -3.31
N CYS A 236 -3.73 -19.48 -2.68
CA CYS A 236 -3.87 -19.70 -1.23
C CYS A 236 -3.30 -18.55 -0.40
N LEU A 237 -2.14 -18.02 -0.80
CA LEU A 237 -1.52 -16.88 -0.13
C LEU A 237 -2.31 -15.59 -0.36
N SER A 238 -3.00 -15.45 -1.50
CA SER A 238 -3.91 -14.33 -1.74
C SER A 238 -5.08 -14.32 -0.75
N GLU A 239 -5.71 -15.48 -0.49
CA GLU A 239 -6.75 -15.59 0.53
C GLU A 239 -6.20 -15.26 1.93
N MET A 240 -5.02 -15.78 2.26
CA MET A 240 -4.36 -15.45 3.53
C MET A 240 -4.02 -13.96 3.64
N ASN A 241 -3.64 -13.31 2.54
CA ASN A 241 -3.42 -11.87 2.49
C ASN A 241 -4.72 -11.11 2.73
N PHE A 242 -5.82 -11.54 2.10
CA PHE A 242 -7.14 -10.94 2.33
C PHE A 242 -7.56 -11.06 3.80
N LEU A 243 -7.38 -12.22 4.44
CA LEU A 243 -7.69 -12.40 5.86
C LEU A 243 -6.81 -11.55 6.79
N LYS A 244 -5.55 -11.33 6.42
CA LYS A 244 -4.60 -10.52 7.20
C LYS A 244 -4.78 -9.02 7.00
N THR A 245 -5.20 -8.59 5.82
CA THR A 245 -5.06 -7.19 5.39
C THR A 245 -6.34 -6.56 4.81
N GLY A 246 -7.29 -7.37 4.37
CA GLY A 246 -8.47 -6.92 3.62
C GLY A 246 -8.24 -6.71 2.11
N TYR A 247 -7.00 -6.81 1.59
CA TYR A 247 -6.73 -6.69 0.16
C TYR A 247 -7.02 -7.99 -0.58
N LYS A 248 -7.93 -7.93 -1.55
CA LYS A 248 -8.17 -9.02 -2.50
C LYS A 248 -7.20 -8.89 -3.67
N THR A 249 -6.53 -10.00 -4.01
CA THR A 249 -5.71 -10.12 -5.22
C THR A 249 -6.12 -11.39 -5.98
N ASN A 250 -5.67 -11.57 -7.22
CA ASN A 250 -5.93 -12.79 -7.99
C ASN A 250 -4.79 -13.81 -7.87
N GLY A 251 -3.99 -13.70 -6.81
CA GLY A 251 -2.66 -14.26 -6.69
C GLY A 251 -1.71 -13.20 -6.13
N ILE A 252 -0.64 -13.63 -5.46
CA ILE A 252 0.34 -12.75 -4.81
C ILE A 252 1.78 -13.13 -5.17
N ILE A 253 2.03 -14.29 -5.78
CA ILE A 253 3.36 -14.65 -6.26
C ILE A 253 3.51 -14.16 -7.70
N ASP A 254 4.49 -13.30 -7.94
CA ASP A 254 5.00 -12.99 -9.29
C ASP A 254 6.20 -13.90 -9.57
N LEU A 255 6.16 -14.62 -10.70
CA LEU A 255 7.12 -15.67 -11.04
C LEU A 255 7.93 -15.28 -12.28
N HIS A 256 9.23 -15.08 -12.09
CA HIS A 256 10.18 -14.86 -13.17
C HIS A 256 11.03 -16.11 -13.40
N LEU A 257 10.97 -16.67 -14.61
CA LEU A 257 11.80 -17.80 -15.01
C LEU A 257 13.00 -17.32 -15.83
N ILE A 258 14.18 -17.83 -15.51
CA ILE A 258 15.43 -17.56 -16.24
C ILE A 258 16.17 -18.87 -16.54
N THR A 259 16.91 -18.87 -17.63
CA THR A 259 17.70 -20.02 -18.12
C THR A 259 19.20 -19.82 -17.91
N ASP A 260 20.00 -20.85 -18.18
CA ASP A 260 21.47 -20.72 -18.19
C ASP A 260 21.97 -19.61 -19.13
N GLU A 261 21.32 -19.45 -20.28
CA GLU A 261 21.67 -18.43 -21.25
C GLU A 261 21.39 -17.02 -20.72
N ASP A 262 20.28 -16.85 -20.00
CA ASP A 262 19.93 -15.57 -19.36
C ASP A 262 20.93 -15.19 -18.27
N ILE A 263 21.34 -16.15 -17.44
CA ILE A 263 22.36 -15.94 -16.39
C ILE A 263 23.70 -15.57 -17.00
N LYS A 264 24.12 -16.29 -18.04
CA LYS A 264 25.38 -16.02 -18.75
C LYS A 264 25.39 -14.64 -19.40
N ASN A 265 24.26 -14.25 -20.00
CA ASN A 265 24.11 -12.97 -20.69
C ASN A 265 23.69 -11.81 -19.76
N LYS A 266 23.40 -12.09 -18.48
CA LYS A 266 22.88 -11.14 -17.48
C LYS A 266 21.66 -10.38 -17.98
N THR A 267 20.73 -11.06 -18.64
CA THR A 267 19.51 -10.45 -19.19
C THR A 267 18.50 -10.17 -18.09
N SER A 268 17.90 -8.96 -18.09
CA SER A 268 16.78 -8.60 -17.20
C SER A 268 17.04 -8.98 -15.72
N PHE A 269 16.15 -9.76 -15.11
CA PHE A 269 16.25 -10.24 -13.73
C PHE A 269 17.47 -11.13 -13.45
N ALA A 270 18.06 -11.78 -14.47
CA ALA A 270 19.26 -12.59 -14.30
C ALA A 270 20.49 -11.74 -13.90
N SER A 271 20.48 -10.43 -14.20
CA SER A 271 21.51 -9.50 -13.73
C SER A 271 21.57 -9.35 -12.21
N MET A 272 20.50 -9.71 -11.50
CA MET A 272 20.41 -9.64 -10.03
C MET A 272 21.15 -10.79 -9.33
N ILE A 273 21.49 -11.87 -10.05
CA ILE A 273 22.25 -12.99 -9.48
C ILE A 273 23.72 -12.58 -9.33
N GLY A 274 24.18 -12.48 -8.08
CA GLY A 274 25.55 -12.08 -7.75
C GLY A 274 25.84 -10.58 -7.95
N ALA A 275 24.82 -9.74 -8.05
CA ALA A 275 24.98 -8.29 -8.15
C ALA A 275 25.53 -7.68 -6.85
N VAL A 276 26.23 -6.54 -6.95
CA VAL A 276 26.74 -5.79 -5.78
C VAL A 276 25.61 -5.01 -5.10
N THR A 277 24.63 -4.54 -5.86
CA THR A 277 23.49 -3.75 -5.39
C THR A 277 22.18 -4.45 -5.74
N ASP A 278 21.27 -4.55 -4.76
CA ASP A 278 19.96 -5.20 -4.88
C ASP A 278 20.01 -6.66 -5.38
N ALA A 279 21.00 -7.42 -4.90
CA ALA A 279 21.17 -8.82 -5.27
C ALA A 279 19.94 -9.67 -4.94
N ALA A 280 19.65 -10.63 -5.82
CA ALA A 280 18.66 -11.66 -5.57
C ALA A 280 19.10 -12.55 -4.40
N LYS A 281 18.18 -12.87 -3.50
CA LYS A 281 18.48 -13.70 -2.33
C LYS A 281 18.26 -15.16 -2.66
N LEU A 282 19.30 -15.97 -2.64
CA LEU A 282 19.18 -17.42 -2.82
C LEU A 282 18.40 -18.03 -1.65
N ILE A 283 17.34 -18.79 -1.96
CA ILE A 283 16.50 -19.49 -0.99
C ILE A 283 16.77 -21.00 -1.00
N LYS A 284 16.92 -21.59 -2.20
CA LYS A 284 17.21 -23.02 -2.37
C LYS A 284 17.88 -23.28 -3.72
N SER A 285 18.83 -24.20 -3.79
CA SER A 285 19.51 -24.61 -5.03
C SER A 285 19.88 -26.08 -5.00
N ASN A 286 20.17 -26.66 -6.18
CA ASN A 286 20.81 -27.98 -6.28
C ASN A 286 22.31 -27.97 -5.92
N ASP A 287 22.96 -26.80 -5.97
CA ASP A 287 24.42 -26.67 -5.79
C ASP A 287 24.89 -26.53 -4.34
N ASN A 288 24.03 -26.80 -3.35
CA ASN A 288 24.36 -27.04 -1.93
C ASN A 288 23.14 -27.58 -1.16
#